data_AF-A0A428YQK5-F1
#
_entry.id   AF-A0A428YQK5-F1
#
_cell.length_a   1.000
_cell.length_b   1.000
_cell.length_c   1.000
_cell.angle_alpha   90.00
_cell.angle_beta   90.00
_cell.angle_gamma   90.00
#
_symmetry.space_group_name_H-M   'P 1'
#
loop_
_entity.id
_entity.type
_entity.pdbx_description
1 polymer ?
#
loop_
_entity_poly.entity_id
_entity_poly.type
_entity_poly.pdbx_seq_one_letter_code
_entity_poly.pdbx_strand_id
1 'polypeptide(L)'
;MFPPTDQEPSSSLQAIAMWAEKVHGSSDPRELWVPLDTDLRTTIAQSFLLGMNERPDDARAAALAARNSADPWFPDMIQRCARHWRRFYAFLAPGVPTASRSQPVGADMELTVVPTLAHSGAPDRGPSATSQAFITRWTGDRWVIAALSHKLPVPGWPPTEWIIPHLRKRRP
;
A
#
# COMPACT_ATOMS: atom_id res chain seq x y z
N MET A 1 0.06 -20.77 12.87
CA MET A 1 1.50 -20.65 13.13
C MET A 1 2.05 -19.79 12.01
N PHE A 2 2.44 -18.55 12.31
CA PHE A 2 2.89 -17.60 11.29
C PHE A 2 4.38 -17.78 11.03
N PRO A 3 4.84 -17.49 9.81
CA PRO A 3 6.25 -17.51 9.51
C PRO A 3 7.00 -16.46 10.35
N PRO A 4 8.28 -16.71 10.68
CA PRO A 4 9.13 -15.76 11.39
C PRO A 4 9.23 -14.43 10.65
N THR A 5 9.48 -13.36 11.40
CA THR A 5 9.50 -11.95 10.97
C THR A 5 10.52 -11.62 9.87
N ASP A 6 11.44 -12.55 9.58
CA ASP A 6 12.46 -12.45 8.52
C ASP A 6 12.05 -13.10 7.18
N GLN A 7 10.85 -13.67 7.09
CA GLN A 7 10.40 -14.34 5.88
C GLN A 7 9.76 -13.34 4.90
N GLU A 8 10.32 -13.23 3.69
CA GLU A 8 9.71 -12.44 2.62
C GLU A 8 8.33 -13.01 2.23
N PRO A 9 7.35 -12.15 1.89
CA PRO A 9 5.98 -12.60 1.63
C PRO A 9 5.90 -13.42 0.35
N SER A 10 5.44 -14.65 0.50
CA SER A 10 5.24 -15.63 -0.59
C SER A 10 3.88 -15.49 -1.29
N SER A 11 2.98 -14.65 -0.77
CA SER A 11 1.69 -14.33 -1.39
C SER A 11 1.29 -12.87 -1.19
N SER A 12 0.38 -12.37 -2.03
CA SER A 12 -0.23 -11.04 -1.90
C SER A 12 -0.81 -10.79 -0.51
N LEU A 13 -1.61 -11.75 0.00
CA LEU A 13 -2.24 -11.65 1.30
C LEU A 13 -1.22 -11.57 2.44
N GLN A 14 -0.14 -12.34 2.34
CA GLN A 14 0.94 -12.29 3.32
C GLN A 14 1.65 -10.93 3.30
N ALA A 15 1.90 -10.34 2.12
CA ALA A 15 2.50 -9.01 2.01
C ALA A 15 1.64 -7.93 2.69
N ILE A 16 0.33 -7.98 2.46
CA ILE A 16 -0.62 -7.03 3.08
C ILE A 16 -0.71 -7.27 4.59
N ALA A 17 -0.78 -8.53 5.04
CA ALA A 17 -0.85 -8.87 6.45
C ALA A 17 0.38 -8.37 7.22
N MET A 18 1.58 -8.66 6.71
CA MET A 18 2.83 -8.21 7.34
C MET A 18 2.96 -6.69 7.35
N TRP A 19 2.53 -6.00 6.29
CA TRP A 19 2.53 -4.54 6.29
C TRP A 19 1.51 -3.97 7.29
N ALA A 20 0.31 -4.55 7.36
CA ALA A 20 -0.72 -4.14 8.32
C ALA A 20 -0.25 -4.36 9.77
N GLU A 21 0.41 -5.47 10.08
CA GLU A 21 1.02 -5.70 11.39
C GLU A 21 2.00 -4.58 11.76
N LYS A 22 2.83 -4.15 10.81
CA LYS A 22 3.78 -3.04 11.02
C LYS A 22 3.07 -1.70 11.22
N VAL A 23 1.94 -1.47 10.56
CA VAL A 23 1.14 -0.25 10.79
C VAL A 23 0.80 -0.12 12.27
N HIS A 24 0.46 -1.22 12.94
CA HIS A 24 0.06 -1.22 14.35
C HIS A 24 1.22 -1.42 15.34
N GLY A 25 2.20 -2.26 14.99
CA GLY A 25 3.20 -2.75 15.93
C GLY A 25 4.59 -2.12 15.79
N SER A 26 4.92 -1.53 14.64
CA SER A 26 6.28 -1.02 14.41
C SER A 26 6.45 0.39 14.97
N SER A 27 7.52 0.61 15.73
CA SER A 27 7.96 1.95 16.13
C SER A 27 8.80 2.63 15.04
N ASP A 28 9.38 1.88 14.10
CA ASP A 28 10.19 2.40 12.99
C ASP A 28 9.34 2.60 11.71
N PRO A 29 9.10 3.85 11.28
CA PRO A 29 8.38 4.16 10.04
C PRO A 29 8.99 3.52 8.78
N ARG A 30 10.30 3.23 8.77
CA ARG A 30 10.98 2.62 7.62
C ARG A 30 10.44 1.23 7.30
N GLU A 31 9.95 0.51 8.31
CA GLU A 31 9.38 -0.81 8.09
C GLU A 31 8.08 -0.78 7.27
N LEU A 32 7.36 0.36 7.28
CA LEU A 32 6.18 0.61 6.45
C LEU A 32 6.54 0.96 5.00
N TRP A 33 7.76 1.46 4.78
CA TRP A 33 8.27 1.92 3.50
C TRP A 33 8.85 0.80 2.64
N VAL A 34 9.62 -0.07 3.28
CA VAL A 34 10.36 -1.15 2.61
C VAL A 34 9.47 -2.10 1.78
N PRO A 35 8.27 -2.50 2.25
CA PRO A 35 7.39 -3.41 1.51
C PRO A 35 6.66 -2.77 0.32
N LEU A 36 6.82 -1.46 0.10
CA LEU A 36 6.17 -0.76 -1.01
C LEU A 36 6.97 -0.95 -2.31
N ASP A 37 6.25 -1.02 -3.42
CA ASP A 37 6.79 -1.00 -4.77
C ASP A 37 7.47 0.34 -5.09
N THR A 38 8.42 0.32 -6.03
CA THR A 38 9.18 1.49 -6.45
C THR A 38 8.31 2.61 -7.03
N ASP A 39 7.29 2.30 -7.83
CA ASP A 39 6.41 3.31 -8.45
C ASP A 39 5.56 4.01 -7.38
N LEU A 40 5.08 3.25 -6.40
CA LEU A 40 4.35 3.78 -5.25
C LEU A 40 5.22 4.70 -4.40
N ARG A 41 6.45 4.25 -4.07
CA ARG A 41 7.41 5.09 -3.33
C ARG A 41 7.74 6.38 -4.06
N THR A 42 7.95 6.31 -5.37
CA THR A 42 8.27 7.47 -6.21
C THR A 42 7.11 8.47 -6.23
N THR A 43 5.88 7.99 -6.44
CA THR A 43 4.67 8.83 -6.44
C THR A 43 4.47 9.52 -5.09
N ILE A 44 4.72 8.82 -3.97
CA ILE A 44 4.66 9.41 -2.63
C ILE A 44 5.74 10.49 -2.45
N ALA A 45 6.98 10.22 -2.87
CA ALA A 45 8.08 11.18 -2.80
C ALA A 45 7.81 12.44 -3.63
N GLN A 46 7.34 12.29 -4.87
CA GLN A 46 6.95 13.40 -5.74
C GLN A 46 5.79 14.22 -5.14
N SER A 47 4.78 13.55 -4.58
CA SER A 47 3.66 14.22 -3.89
C SER A 47 4.12 15.01 -2.67
N PHE A 48 5.07 14.48 -1.90
CA PHE A 48 5.67 15.17 -0.76
C PHE A 48 6.43 16.42 -1.20
N LEU A 49 7.25 16.33 -2.25
CA LEU A 49 8.00 17.47 -2.80
C LEU A 49 7.06 18.56 -3.33
N LEU A 50 6.02 18.19 -4.09
CA LEU A 50 4.99 19.15 -4.53
C LEU A 50 4.29 19.83 -3.36
N GLY A 51 3.99 19.09 -2.29
CA GLY A 51 3.38 19.63 -1.08
C GLY A 51 4.26 20.63 -0.31
N MET A 52 5.57 20.63 -0.57
CA MET A 52 6.51 21.62 -0.04
C MET A 52 6.71 22.82 -0.98
N ASN A 53 5.98 22.89 -2.10
CA ASN A 53 6.15 23.88 -3.17
C ASN A 53 7.54 23.86 -3.82
N GLU A 54 8.21 22.70 -3.79
CA GLU A 54 9.46 22.51 -4.53
C GLU A 54 9.20 22.41 -6.02
N ARG A 55 10.20 22.78 -6.82
CA ARG A 55 10.16 22.52 -8.26
C ARG A 55 10.27 21.00 -8.51
N PRO A 56 9.70 20.49 -9.60
CA PRO A 56 9.94 19.11 -10.05
C PRO A 56 11.44 18.77 -10.02
N ASP A 57 11.80 17.73 -9.25
CA ASP A 57 13.17 17.25 -9.08
C ASP A 57 13.14 15.71 -9.04
N ASP A 58 13.33 15.09 -10.21
CA ASP A 58 13.31 13.63 -10.34
C ASP A 58 14.46 12.96 -9.59
N ALA A 59 15.63 13.61 -9.48
CA ALA A 59 16.78 13.06 -8.79
C ALA A 59 16.50 12.97 -7.29
N ARG A 60 15.95 14.04 -6.70
CA ARG A 60 15.55 14.02 -5.29
C ARG A 60 14.36 13.11 -5.04
N ALA A 61 13.37 13.07 -5.94
CA ALA A 61 12.26 12.14 -5.85
C ALA A 61 12.77 10.69 -5.82
N ALA A 62 13.70 10.32 -6.71
CA ALA A 62 14.31 9.00 -6.72
C ALA A 62 15.13 8.71 -5.44
N ALA A 63 15.87 9.69 -4.92
CA ALA A 63 16.61 9.56 -3.67
C ALA A 63 15.70 9.30 -2.47
N LEU A 64 14.57 10.02 -2.37
CA LEU A 64 13.53 9.79 -1.37
C LEU A 64 12.81 8.45 -1.57
N ALA A 65 12.55 8.08 -2.83
CA ALA A 65 11.88 6.84 -3.23
C ALA A 65 12.70 5.56 -2.95
N ALA A 66 14.01 5.70 -2.71
CA ALA A 66 14.88 4.58 -2.45
C ALA A 66 14.41 3.76 -1.24
N ARG A 67 14.52 2.43 -1.35
CA ARG A 67 14.13 1.48 -0.28
C ARG A 67 14.81 1.82 1.05
N ASN A 68 16.10 2.17 0.98
CA ASN A 68 16.91 2.62 2.12
C ASN A 68 17.37 4.06 1.87
N SER A 69 16.43 4.99 1.79
CA SER A 69 16.78 6.40 1.55
C SER A 69 17.65 6.98 2.67
N ALA A 70 18.70 7.68 2.24
CA ALA A 70 19.60 8.48 3.06
C ALA A 70 19.36 9.99 2.85
N ASP A 71 18.34 10.37 2.09
CA ASP A 71 18.03 11.78 1.83
C ASP A 71 17.66 12.49 3.15
N PRO A 72 18.17 13.71 3.41
CA PRO A 72 17.88 14.44 4.64
C PRO A 72 16.39 14.71 4.91
N TRP A 73 15.55 14.73 3.89
CA TRP A 73 14.11 14.95 4.03
C TRP A 73 13.31 13.66 4.24
N PHE A 74 13.95 12.50 4.04
CA PHE A 74 13.30 11.21 4.19
C PHE A 74 12.70 11.00 5.59
N PRO A 75 13.37 11.34 6.71
CA PRO A 75 12.79 11.16 8.05
C PRO A 75 11.47 11.91 8.26
N ASP A 76 11.35 13.16 7.78
CA ASP A 76 10.10 13.92 7.91
C ASP A 76 9.01 13.33 7.01
N MET A 77 9.34 13.05 5.75
CA MET A 77 8.42 12.43 4.80
C MET A 77 7.82 11.13 5.35
N ILE A 78 8.67 10.19 5.79
CA ILE A 78 8.19 8.88 6.24
C ILE A 78 7.39 8.97 7.54
N GLN A 79 7.69 9.92 8.43
CA GLN A 79 6.90 10.15 9.64
C GLN A 79 5.50 10.68 9.33
N ARG A 80 5.36 11.56 8.33
CA ARG A 80 4.05 12.02 7.86
C ARG A 80 3.25 10.87 7.25
N CYS A 81 3.88 10.05 6.41
CA CYS A 81 3.25 8.86 5.82
C CYS A 81 2.82 7.86 6.90
N ALA A 82 3.70 7.53 7.84
CA ALA A 82 3.40 6.59 8.93
C ALA A 82 2.23 7.07 9.79
N ARG A 83 2.19 8.36 10.14
CA ARG A 83 1.05 8.93 10.87
C ARG A 83 -0.25 8.84 10.09
N HIS A 84 -0.21 9.15 8.80
CA HIS A 84 -1.37 9.02 7.92
C HIS A 84 -1.85 7.57 7.84
N TRP A 85 -0.95 6.61 7.57
CA TRP A 85 -1.30 5.20 7.45
C TRP A 85 -1.82 4.62 8.75
N ARG A 86 -1.18 4.91 9.90
CA ARG A 86 -1.67 4.50 11.23
C ARG A 86 -3.08 4.99 11.50
N ARG A 87 -3.39 6.23 11.10
CA ARG A 87 -4.73 6.80 11.27
C ARG A 87 -5.74 6.18 10.29
N PHE A 88 -5.39 6.09 9.01
CA PHE A 88 -6.30 5.65 7.96
C PHE A 88 -6.59 4.15 8.02
N TYR A 89 -5.56 3.35 8.29
CA TYR A 89 -5.63 1.89 8.36
C TYR A 89 -5.84 1.36 9.78
N ALA A 90 -6.25 2.21 10.73
CA ALA A 90 -6.51 1.80 12.12
C ALA A 90 -7.53 0.64 12.24
N PHE A 91 -8.36 0.43 11.21
CA PHE A 91 -9.36 -0.64 11.15
C PHE A 91 -8.79 -2.02 10.79
N LEU A 92 -7.54 -2.11 10.32
CA LEU A 92 -6.89 -3.37 9.99
C LEU A 92 -6.49 -4.07 11.30
N ALA A 93 -7.40 -4.79 11.95
CA ALA A 93 -7.04 -5.45 13.20
C ALA A 93 -5.90 -6.48 12.97
N PRO A 94 -4.99 -6.65 13.94
CA PRO A 94 -3.95 -7.67 13.86
C PRO A 94 -4.56 -9.05 13.55
N GLY A 95 -4.06 -9.71 12.50
CA GLY A 95 -4.52 -11.05 12.09
C GLY A 95 -5.74 -11.10 11.15
N VAL A 96 -6.21 -9.98 10.59
CA VAL A 96 -7.49 -9.90 9.82
C VAL A 96 -7.36 -9.66 8.30
N PRO A 97 -6.62 -10.46 7.51
CA PRO A 97 -6.95 -10.58 6.10
C PRO A 97 -7.57 -11.92 5.74
N THR A 98 -7.99 -12.75 6.71
CA THR A 98 -8.51 -14.13 6.48
C THR A 98 -9.79 -14.20 5.64
N ALA A 99 -10.63 -13.17 5.61
CA ALA A 99 -11.82 -13.11 4.77
C ALA A 99 -11.59 -12.38 3.42
N SER A 100 -10.35 -12.02 3.12
CA SER A 100 -10.01 -11.27 1.91
C SER A 100 -9.98 -12.20 0.69
N ARG A 101 -10.38 -11.67 -0.46
CA ARG A 101 -10.21 -12.35 -1.75
C ARG A 101 -9.15 -11.62 -2.56
N SER A 102 -8.19 -12.37 -3.08
CA SER A 102 -7.27 -11.91 -4.11
C SER A 102 -7.77 -12.34 -5.47
N GLN A 103 -7.66 -11.46 -6.46
CA GLN A 103 -7.87 -11.78 -7.86
C GLN A 103 -6.68 -11.30 -8.70
N PRO A 104 -6.21 -12.09 -9.69
CA PRO A 104 -5.20 -11.62 -10.62
C PRO A 104 -5.70 -10.41 -11.42
N VAL A 105 -4.86 -9.38 -11.54
CA VAL A 105 -5.13 -8.16 -12.33
C VAL A 105 -4.01 -7.81 -13.32
N GLY A 106 -2.98 -8.66 -13.37
CA GLY A 106 -1.85 -8.60 -14.29
C GLY A 106 -1.12 -9.93 -14.24
N ALA A 107 -0.08 -10.10 -15.07
CA ALA A 107 0.74 -11.31 -15.06
C ALA A 107 1.48 -11.52 -13.72
N ASP A 108 1.79 -10.41 -13.05
CA ASP A 108 2.57 -10.30 -11.83
C ASP A 108 1.81 -9.54 -10.73
N MET A 109 0.51 -9.29 -10.88
CA MET A 109 -0.24 -8.44 -9.95
C MET A 109 -1.54 -9.06 -9.47
N GLU A 110 -1.84 -8.84 -8.20
CA GLU A 110 -3.11 -9.23 -7.57
C GLU A 110 -3.80 -8.02 -6.95
N LEU A 111 -5.11 -7.93 -7.12
CA LEU A 111 -5.97 -7.06 -6.34
C LEU A 111 -6.53 -7.85 -5.16
N THR A 112 -6.27 -7.38 -3.96
CA THR A 112 -6.84 -7.92 -2.73
C THR A 112 -7.80 -6.92 -2.12
N VAL A 113 -9.01 -7.39 -1.82
CA VAL A 113 -10.04 -6.59 -1.13
C VAL A 113 -10.16 -7.09 0.30
N VAL A 114 -9.81 -6.23 1.26
CA VAL A 114 -9.87 -6.48 2.69
C VAL A 114 -11.16 -5.85 3.24
N PRO A 115 -12.08 -6.63 3.81
CA PRO A 115 -13.28 -6.07 4.43
C PRO A 115 -12.92 -5.25 5.68
N THR A 116 -13.54 -4.07 5.85
CA THR A 116 -13.44 -3.34 7.11
C THR A 116 -14.34 -4.00 8.15
N LEU A 117 -13.84 -4.21 9.36
CA LEU A 117 -14.49 -4.98 10.46
C LEU A 117 -15.84 -4.42 10.95
N ALA A 118 -16.37 -3.36 10.35
CA ALA A 118 -17.67 -2.80 10.75
C ALA A 118 -18.87 -3.75 10.53
N HIS A 119 -18.72 -4.87 9.81
CA HIS A 119 -19.83 -5.76 9.46
C HIS A 119 -19.49 -7.26 9.58
N SER A 120 -19.06 -7.70 10.76
CA SER A 120 -19.05 -9.13 11.14
C SER A 120 -20.37 -9.60 11.77
N GLY A 121 -21.47 -8.88 11.53
CA GLY A 121 -22.85 -9.36 11.73
C GLY A 121 -23.40 -9.98 10.44
N ALA A 122 -24.34 -10.92 10.56
CA ALA A 122 -24.98 -11.63 9.45
C ALA A 122 -25.35 -10.72 8.26
N PRO A 123 -25.33 -11.23 7.00
CA PRO A 123 -25.55 -10.43 5.81
C PRO A 123 -27.02 -10.05 5.67
N ASP A 124 -27.50 -9.13 6.51
CA ASP A 124 -28.70 -8.37 6.20
C ASP A 124 -28.34 -7.29 5.18
N ARG A 125 -29.21 -7.14 4.19
CA ARG A 125 -29.11 -6.19 3.09
C ARG A 125 -29.09 -4.74 3.63
N GLY A 126 -27.91 -4.29 4.06
CA GLY A 126 -27.57 -2.95 4.54
C GLY A 126 -26.33 -2.40 3.81
N PRO A 127 -25.99 -1.11 3.99
CA PRO A 127 -25.14 -0.38 3.06
C PRO A 127 -23.76 -1.05 2.90
N SER A 128 -23.36 -1.21 1.63
CA SER A 128 -22.14 -1.86 1.16
C SER A 128 -21.01 -1.85 2.20
N ALA A 129 -20.64 -3.04 2.70
CA ALA A 129 -19.48 -3.21 3.58
C ALA A 129 -18.31 -2.38 3.03
N THR A 130 -17.84 -1.40 3.80
CA THR A 130 -16.65 -0.64 3.42
C THR A 130 -15.50 -1.64 3.30
N SER A 131 -14.80 -1.61 2.19
CA SER A 131 -13.70 -2.51 1.92
C SER A 131 -12.52 -1.70 1.42
N GLN A 132 -11.33 -2.14 1.80
CA GLN A 132 -10.08 -1.54 1.39
C GLN A 132 -9.43 -2.40 0.32
N ALA A 133 -9.05 -1.76 -0.77
CA ALA A 133 -8.32 -2.41 -1.86
C ALA A 133 -6.82 -2.21 -1.69
N PHE A 134 -6.07 -3.25 -2.03
CA PHE A 134 -4.63 -3.22 -2.20
C PHE A 134 -4.30 -3.88 -3.53
N ILE A 135 -3.34 -3.32 -4.27
CA ILE A 135 -2.72 -4.02 -5.39
C ILE A 135 -1.33 -4.42 -4.94
N THR A 136 -1.00 -5.70 -5.10
CA THR A 136 0.35 -6.21 -4.86
C THR A 136 0.98 -6.64 -6.18
N ARG A 137 2.32 -6.65 -6.21
CA ARG A 137 3.11 -7.04 -7.38
C ARG A 137 4.17 -8.06 -6.97
N TRP A 138 4.34 -9.11 -7.76
CA TRP A 138 5.45 -10.05 -7.66
C TRP A 138 6.69 -9.46 -8.33
N THR A 139 7.79 -9.37 -7.59
CA THR A 139 9.05 -8.77 -8.07
C THR A 139 10.12 -9.79 -8.46
N GLY A 140 9.76 -11.08 -8.51
CA GLY A 140 10.66 -12.19 -8.84
C GLY A 140 11.08 -12.99 -7.61
N ASP A 141 11.23 -12.33 -6.47
CA ASP A 141 11.63 -12.91 -5.18
C ASP A 141 10.54 -12.78 -4.10
N ARG A 142 9.70 -11.75 -4.20
CA ARG A 142 8.65 -11.46 -3.20
C ARG A 142 7.49 -10.66 -3.73
N TRP A 143 6.40 -10.66 -2.97
CA TRP A 143 5.27 -9.76 -3.15
C TRP A 143 5.51 -8.41 -2.45
N VAL A 144 5.27 -7.31 -3.16
CA VAL A 144 5.31 -5.95 -2.63
C VAL A 144 3.96 -5.26 -2.81
N ILE A 145 3.70 -4.20 -2.05
CA ILE A 145 2.49 -3.39 -2.20
C ILE A 145 2.71 -2.37 -3.31
N ALA A 146 2.04 -2.58 -4.45
CA ALA A 146 2.07 -1.69 -5.61
C ALA A 146 1.05 -0.55 -5.50
N ALA A 147 -0.06 -0.76 -4.78
CA ALA A 147 -1.00 0.30 -4.47
C ALA A 147 -1.71 0.06 -3.14
N LEU A 148 -1.97 1.15 -2.43
CA LEU A 148 -2.83 1.21 -1.26
C LEU A 148 -4.29 1.55 -1.64
N SER A 149 -4.68 1.26 -2.89
CA SER A 149 -6.01 1.53 -3.45
C SER A 149 -6.32 0.55 -4.60
N HIS A 150 -7.42 0.77 -5.33
CA HIS A 150 -7.77 0.01 -6.53
C HIS A 150 -7.12 0.56 -7.82
N LYS A 151 -6.22 1.54 -7.71
CA LYS A 151 -5.56 2.18 -8.84
C LYS A 151 -4.05 2.14 -8.65
N LEU A 152 -3.34 1.91 -9.74
CA LEU A 152 -1.88 1.91 -9.71
C LEU A 152 -1.35 3.35 -9.70
N PRO A 153 -0.41 3.68 -8.81
CA PRO A 153 0.27 4.96 -8.85
C PRO A 153 1.11 5.06 -10.13
N VAL A 154 1.10 6.23 -10.77
CA VAL A 154 1.91 6.55 -11.94
C VAL A 154 2.79 7.76 -11.60
N PRO A 155 4.11 7.56 -11.47
CA PRO A 155 5.04 8.65 -11.23
C PRO A 155 4.95 9.74 -12.32
N GLY A 156 5.14 10.99 -11.92
CA GLY A 156 5.08 12.16 -12.79
C GLY A 156 4.95 13.47 -12.01
N TRP A 157 4.84 14.60 -12.71
CA TRP A 157 4.66 15.93 -12.11
C TRP A 157 3.42 16.61 -12.71
N PRO A 158 2.24 16.50 -12.07
CA PRO A 158 1.98 15.81 -10.81
C PRO A 158 1.91 14.28 -10.98
N PRO A 159 2.09 13.52 -9.88
CA PRO A 159 1.82 12.09 -9.90
C PRO A 159 0.35 11.83 -10.19
N THR A 160 0.05 10.71 -10.87
CA THR A 160 -1.31 10.35 -11.27
C THR A 160 -1.64 8.91 -10.87
N GLU A 161 -2.84 8.46 -11.22
CA GLU A 161 -3.31 7.10 -10.94
C GLU A 161 -3.84 6.46 -12.23
N TRP A 162 -3.50 5.20 -12.46
CA TRP A 162 -4.02 4.39 -13.56
C TRP A 162 -5.03 3.37 -13.06
N ILE A 163 -6.20 3.33 -13.72
CA ILE A 163 -7.24 2.34 -13.46
C ILE A 163 -6.97 1.14 -14.37
N ILE A 164 -6.74 -0.03 -13.77
CA ILE A 164 -6.59 -1.27 -14.52
C ILE A 164 -7.90 -1.54 -15.30
N PRO A 165 -7.86 -1.71 -16.64
CA PRO A 165 -9.06 -1.67 -17.48
C PRO A 165 -10.19 -2.61 -17.08
N HIS A 166 -9.89 -3.83 -16.61
CA HIS A 166 -10.90 -4.81 -16.19
C HIS A 166 -11.38 -4.62 -14.74
N LEU A 167 -10.80 -3.67 -13.99
CA LEU A 167 -11.30 -3.21 -12.69
C LEU A 167 -12.29 -2.05 -12.82
N ARG A 168 -12.54 -1.54 -14.04
CA ARG A 168 -13.68 -0.66 -14.29
C ARG A 168 -14.95 -1.47 -14.05
N LYS A 169 -15.60 -1.24 -12.89
CA LYS A 169 -16.96 -1.75 -12.67
C LYS A 169 -17.81 -1.41 -13.89
N ARG A 170 -18.38 -2.43 -14.55
CA ARG A 170 -19.62 -2.26 -15.31
C ARG A 170 -20.60 -1.62 -14.33
N ARG A 171 -20.98 -0.36 -14.58
CA ARG A 171 -22.14 0.21 -13.87
C ARG A 171 -23.32 -0.74 -14.15
N PRO A 172 -24.09 -1.16 -13.14
CA PRO A 172 -25.43 -1.68 -13.40
C PRO A 172 -26.27 -0.61 -14.10
#